data_AF-A0A0D9NQG2-F1
#
_entry.id   AF-A0A0D9NQG2-F1
#
_cell.length_a   1.000
_cell.length_b   1.000
_cell.length_c   1.000
_cell.angle_alpha   90.00
_cell.angle_beta   90.00
_cell.angle_gamma   90.00
#
_symmetry.space_group_name_H-M   'P 1'
#
loop_
_entity.id
_entity.type
_entity.pdbx_description
1 polymer ?
#
loop_
_entity_poly.entity_id
_entity_poly.type
_entity_poly.pdbx_seq_one_letter_code
_entity_poly.pdbx_strand_id
1 'polypeptide(L)'
;MAMPIPSPLEPKSVTSYLLSVLEASDQTPYIGEPISQLQHSLQAAHQAASASPPADEATQVAALLHDIGQFVPGRDLISLTGGRAENLGGAATGESVGRVGHDTLGGAFLLALGFSAKVARLVASHVEAKRYLCAVDSGYYGKLSDASRKSLAYQGGPMRGKELADFGGDPWCGEMCRLRVWDDEAKVQGLQSEPRPELGLVAGLAIVSMPSREKFDMTTMVHNDQ
;
A
#
# COMPACT_ATOMS: atom_id res chain seq x y z
N MET A 1 5.21 -12.29 16.21
CA MET A 1 5.92 -12.64 14.95
C MET A 1 4.87 -12.98 13.91
N ALA A 2 5.03 -12.50 12.67
CA ALA A 2 4.11 -12.82 11.59
C ALA A 2 4.08 -14.33 11.29
N MET A 3 2.89 -14.84 10.97
CA MET A 3 2.69 -16.21 10.49
C MET A 3 3.46 -16.44 9.17
N PRO A 4 3.78 -17.68 8.79
CA PRO A 4 4.31 -17.96 7.45
C PRO A 4 3.23 -17.76 6.38
N ILE A 5 3.65 -17.45 5.14
CA ILE A 5 2.75 -17.42 3.98
C ILE A 5 2.02 -18.77 3.87
N PRO A 6 0.69 -18.78 3.73
CA PRO A 6 -0.06 -20.03 3.63
C PRO A 6 0.18 -20.73 2.28
N SER A 7 0.08 -22.05 2.30
CA SER A 7 0.07 -22.88 1.09
C SER A 7 -0.96 -24.00 1.30
N PRO A 8 -2.07 -24.03 0.54
CA PRO A 8 -2.43 -23.14 -0.58
C PRO A 8 -2.83 -21.72 -0.15
N LEU A 9 -2.84 -20.77 -1.11
CA LEU A 9 -3.33 -19.40 -0.92
C LEU A 9 -4.87 -19.37 -0.93
N GLU A 10 -5.48 -19.79 0.17
CA GLU A 10 -6.93 -19.69 0.35
C GLU A 10 -7.32 -18.37 1.03
N PRO A 11 -8.46 -17.75 0.65
CA PRO A 11 -8.94 -16.49 1.19
C PRO A 11 -8.73 -16.29 2.69
N LYS A 12 -9.28 -17.21 3.49
CA LYS A 12 -9.23 -17.17 4.96
C LYS A 12 -7.81 -17.24 5.49
N SER A 13 -6.97 -18.08 4.89
CA SER A 13 -5.58 -18.25 5.31
C SER A 13 -4.73 -17.03 4.96
N VAL A 14 -4.96 -16.41 3.80
CA VAL A 14 -4.30 -15.16 3.40
C VAL A 14 -4.73 -14.01 4.30
N THR A 15 -6.01 -13.92 4.67
CA THR A 15 -6.49 -12.98 5.69
C THR A 15 -5.72 -13.15 7.00
N SER A 16 -5.69 -14.36 7.56
CA SER A 16 -5.03 -14.62 8.85
C SER A 16 -3.55 -14.26 8.80
N TYR A 17 -2.89 -14.55 7.68
CA TYR A 17 -1.50 -14.14 7.47
C TYR A 17 -1.35 -12.62 7.47
N LEU A 18 -2.14 -11.89 6.68
CA LEU A 18 -2.06 -10.42 6.60
C LEU A 18 -2.39 -9.74 7.94
N LEU A 19 -3.38 -10.25 8.67
CA LEU A 19 -3.69 -9.77 10.02
C LEU A 19 -2.48 -9.96 10.95
N SER A 20 -1.81 -11.12 10.90
CA SER A 20 -0.61 -11.34 11.71
C SER A 20 0.56 -10.42 11.34
N VAL A 21 0.67 -10.01 10.07
CA VAL A 21 1.68 -9.06 9.59
C VAL A 21 1.35 -7.64 10.08
N LEU A 22 0.08 -7.23 9.97
CA LEU A 22 -0.41 -5.95 10.50
C LEU A 22 -0.21 -5.87 12.01
N GLU A 23 -0.63 -6.87 12.77
CA GLU A 23 -0.44 -6.94 14.23
C GLU A 23 1.04 -6.87 14.62
N ALA A 24 1.91 -7.58 13.91
CA ALA A 24 3.35 -7.52 14.16
C ALA A 24 3.94 -6.13 13.87
N SER A 25 3.36 -5.38 12.94
CA SER A 25 3.80 -4.02 12.59
C SER A 25 3.53 -2.98 13.69
N ASP A 26 2.74 -3.31 14.72
CA ASP A 26 2.52 -2.43 15.87
C ASP A 26 3.81 -2.16 16.65
N GLN A 27 4.77 -3.09 16.58
CA GLN A 27 6.08 -2.97 17.21
C GLN A 27 7.12 -2.30 16.28
N THR A 28 6.70 -1.84 15.10
CA THR A 28 7.57 -1.17 14.12
C THR A 28 7.23 0.31 14.07
N PRO A 29 8.18 1.22 14.38
CA PRO A 29 7.95 2.65 14.27
C PRO A 29 7.61 3.07 12.82
N TYR A 30 6.67 3.99 12.68
CA TYR A 30 6.48 4.72 11.43
C TYR A 30 7.55 5.82 11.35
N ILE A 31 8.34 5.81 10.27
CA ILE A 31 9.62 6.53 10.23
C ILE A 31 9.39 8.04 10.29
N GLY A 32 9.98 8.68 11.31
CA GLY A 32 9.91 10.13 11.48
C GLY A 32 8.67 10.64 12.19
N GLU A 33 7.76 9.75 12.63
CA GLU A 33 6.49 10.13 13.26
C GLU A 33 6.27 9.33 14.57
N PRO A 34 5.54 9.88 15.56
CA PRO A 34 5.40 9.26 16.88
C PRO A 34 4.29 8.18 16.96
N ILE A 35 4.18 7.33 15.93
CA ILE A 35 3.18 6.24 15.85
C ILE A 35 3.79 4.96 15.26
N SER A 36 3.11 3.82 15.42
CA SER A 36 3.49 2.54 14.78
C SER A 36 2.99 2.46 13.33
N GLN A 37 3.59 1.57 12.54
CA GLN A 37 3.12 1.21 11.20
C GLN A 37 1.65 0.73 11.22
N LEU A 38 1.25 -0.01 12.27
CA LEU A 38 -0.13 -0.45 12.43
C LEU A 38 -1.08 0.72 12.68
N GLN A 39 -0.72 1.65 13.57
CA GLN A 39 -1.52 2.84 13.84
C GLN A 39 -1.73 3.69 12.59
N HIS A 40 -0.67 3.89 11.81
CA HIS A 40 -0.73 4.60 10.53
C HIS A 40 -1.71 3.92 9.56
N SER A 41 -1.55 2.61 9.36
CA SER A 41 -2.38 1.80 8.48
C SER A 41 -3.88 1.84 8.87
N LEU A 42 -4.18 1.74 10.17
CA LEU A 42 -5.55 1.79 10.68
C LEU A 42 -6.17 3.19 10.52
N GLN A 43 -5.41 4.25 10.79
CA GLN A 43 -5.89 5.63 10.60
C GLN A 43 -6.20 5.92 9.13
N ALA A 44 -5.37 5.47 8.19
CA ALA A 44 -5.63 5.65 6.76
C ALA A 44 -6.89 4.90 6.32
N ALA A 45 -7.06 3.65 6.77
CA ALA A 45 -8.26 2.85 6.50
C ALA A 45 -9.53 3.49 7.08
N HIS A 46 -9.44 4.00 8.32
CA HIS A 46 -10.54 4.69 8.99
C HIS A 46 -10.98 5.93 8.21
N GLN A 47 -10.05 6.74 7.73
CA GLN A 47 -10.36 7.92 6.93
C GLN A 47 -11.05 7.56 5.60
N ALA A 48 -10.58 6.49 4.94
CA ALA A 48 -11.22 5.99 3.72
C ALA A 48 -12.68 5.54 3.99
N ALA A 49 -12.92 4.85 5.10
CA ALA A 49 -14.25 4.38 5.51
C ALA A 49 -15.17 5.53 5.94
N SER A 50 -14.63 6.54 6.62
CA SER A 50 -15.36 7.70 7.15
C SER A 50 -15.51 8.85 6.14
N ALA A 51 -14.98 8.70 4.92
CA ALA A 51 -15.17 9.67 3.84
C ALA A 51 -16.65 9.87 3.51
N SER A 52 -17.00 10.99 2.87
CA SER A 52 -18.37 11.30 2.44
C SER A 52 -18.43 11.59 0.93
N PRO A 53 -18.97 10.67 0.10
CA PRO A 53 -19.40 9.32 0.48
C PRO A 53 -18.21 8.41 0.88
N PRO A 54 -18.45 7.31 1.61
CA PRO A 54 -17.41 6.35 1.95
C PRO A 54 -16.69 5.84 0.69
N ALA A 55 -15.39 5.59 0.81
CA ALA A 55 -14.66 4.92 -0.26
C ALA A 55 -15.20 3.50 -0.45
N ASP A 56 -15.06 2.94 -1.65
CA ASP A 56 -15.42 1.54 -1.87
C ASP A 56 -14.49 0.59 -1.09
N GLU A 57 -14.96 -0.61 -0.84
CA GLU A 57 -14.26 -1.63 -0.03
C GLU A 57 -12.82 -1.89 -0.50
N ALA A 58 -12.58 -1.98 -1.82
CA ALA A 58 -11.24 -2.21 -2.36
C ALA A 58 -10.30 -1.04 -2.04
N THR A 59 -10.81 0.20 -2.09
CA THR A 59 -10.04 1.40 -1.71
C THR A 59 -9.77 1.44 -0.21
N GLN A 60 -10.72 1.04 0.64
CA GLN A 60 -10.50 0.96 2.09
C GLN A 60 -9.40 -0.07 2.44
N VAL A 61 -9.41 -1.23 1.78
CA VAL A 61 -8.35 -2.24 1.94
C VAL A 61 -7.02 -1.76 1.41
N ALA A 62 -7.01 -1.07 0.27
CA ALA A 62 -5.78 -0.48 -0.24
C ALA A 62 -5.20 0.55 0.74
N ALA A 63 -6.04 1.38 1.37
CA ALA A 63 -5.58 2.34 2.40
C ALA A 63 -4.98 1.61 3.61
N LEU A 64 -5.59 0.51 4.07
CA LEU A 64 -5.07 -0.29 5.17
C LEU A 64 -3.75 -1.00 4.86
N LEU A 65 -3.51 -1.34 3.59
CA LEU A 65 -2.35 -2.13 3.17
C LEU A 65 -1.33 -1.34 2.37
N HIS A 66 -1.49 -0.02 2.21
CA HIS A 66 -0.66 0.78 1.29
C HIS A 66 0.83 0.69 1.62
N ASP A 67 1.17 0.60 2.91
CA ASP A 67 2.54 0.52 3.41
C ASP A 67 3.01 -0.92 3.70
N ILE A 68 2.25 -1.96 3.31
CA ILE A 68 2.56 -3.38 3.61
C ILE A 68 3.99 -3.78 3.18
N GLY A 69 4.48 -3.19 2.08
CA GLY A 69 5.82 -3.44 1.56
C GLY A 69 6.94 -2.98 2.50
N GLN A 70 6.67 -2.11 3.46
CA GLN A 70 7.61 -1.69 4.49
C GLN A 70 7.88 -2.81 5.49
N PHE A 71 6.81 -3.39 6.04
CA PHE A 71 6.86 -4.19 7.27
C PHE A 71 6.61 -5.69 7.09
N VAL A 72 6.17 -6.13 5.91
CA VAL A 72 6.10 -7.57 5.63
C VAL A 72 7.51 -8.19 5.64
N PRO A 73 7.69 -9.43 6.18
CA PRO A 73 9.00 -10.07 6.25
C PRO A 73 9.71 -10.10 4.88
N GLY A 74 10.98 -9.69 4.83
CA GLY A 74 11.73 -9.62 3.57
C GLY A 74 11.76 -10.94 2.79
N ARG A 75 11.89 -12.07 3.50
CA ARG A 75 11.85 -13.42 2.91
C ARG A 75 10.53 -13.70 2.17
N ASP A 76 9.41 -13.21 2.71
CA ASP A 76 8.07 -13.48 2.19
C ASP A 76 7.86 -12.63 0.92
N LEU A 77 8.31 -11.37 0.95
CA LEU A 77 8.35 -10.50 -0.21
C LEU A 77 9.20 -11.08 -1.36
N ILE A 78 10.42 -11.55 -1.05
CA ILE A 78 11.31 -12.19 -2.02
C ILE A 78 10.65 -13.45 -2.61
N SER A 79 10.06 -14.29 -1.76
CA SER A 79 9.44 -15.55 -2.17
C SER A 79 8.29 -15.36 -3.17
N LEU A 80 7.45 -14.33 -2.97
CA LEU A 80 6.26 -14.11 -3.81
C LEU A 80 6.47 -13.17 -4.99
N THR A 81 7.46 -12.27 -4.92
CA THR A 81 7.67 -11.25 -5.97
C THR A 81 8.96 -11.42 -6.75
N GLY A 82 9.92 -12.20 -6.23
CA GLY A 82 11.29 -12.24 -6.76
C GLY A 82 12.07 -10.93 -6.57
N GLY A 83 11.48 -9.92 -5.92
CA GLY A 83 12.08 -8.60 -5.68
C GLY A 83 13.13 -8.60 -4.58
N ARG A 84 13.95 -7.53 -4.53
CA ARG A 84 14.97 -7.33 -3.48
C ARG A 84 14.38 -6.48 -2.35
N ALA A 85 14.58 -6.90 -1.10
CA ALA A 85 14.20 -6.12 0.08
C ALA A 85 15.38 -5.26 0.54
N GLU A 86 15.55 -4.07 -0.04
CA GLU A 86 16.62 -3.13 0.29
C GLU A 86 16.05 -1.86 0.93
N ASN A 87 16.73 -1.29 1.93
CA ASN A 87 16.31 -0.05 2.59
C ASN A 87 16.78 1.19 1.80
N LEU A 88 15.93 2.21 1.74
CA LEU A 88 16.20 3.55 1.23
C LEU A 88 16.86 4.36 2.36
N GLY A 89 17.98 5.02 2.07
CA GLY A 89 18.85 5.64 3.08
C GLY A 89 20.05 4.74 3.38
N GLY A 90 21.26 5.23 3.08
CA GLY A 90 22.48 4.43 3.18
C GLY A 90 23.06 4.41 4.59
N ALA A 91 23.96 3.46 4.84
CA ALA A 91 24.78 3.39 6.06
C ALA A 91 25.55 4.70 6.37
N ALA A 92 25.68 5.60 5.39
CA ALA A 92 26.32 6.91 5.53
C ALA A 92 25.45 7.98 6.22
N THR A 93 24.11 7.85 6.26
CA THR A 93 23.22 8.85 6.86
C THR A 93 22.66 8.44 8.24
N GLY A 94 22.84 7.18 8.66
CA GLY A 94 22.37 6.67 9.96
C GLY A 94 20.85 6.55 10.11
N GLU A 95 20.06 7.17 9.22
CA GLU A 95 18.60 7.17 9.21
C GLU A 95 18.08 6.40 7.98
N SER A 96 17.38 5.28 8.22
CA SER A 96 16.58 4.59 7.21
C SER A 96 15.30 5.37 6.94
N VAL A 97 14.91 5.55 5.68
CA VAL A 97 13.68 6.24 5.25
C VAL A 97 12.64 5.29 4.65
N GLY A 98 12.76 3.99 4.96
CA GLY A 98 11.83 2.93 4.53
C GLY A 98 12.47 2.00 3.50
N ARG A 99 11.72 1.02 2.98
CA ARG A 99 12.18 0.10 1.93
C ARG A 99 12.05 0.75 0.56
N VAL A 100 13.08 0.57 -0.28
CA VAL A 100 13.06 1.03 -1.68
C VAL A 100 11.91 0.33 -2.39
N GLY A 101 11.03 1.11 -3.03
CA GLY A 101 9.91 0.59 -3.79
C GLY A 101 8.86 -0.14 -2.94
N HIS A 102 8.71 0.18 -1.65
CA HIS A 102 7.69 -0.46 -0.79
C HIS A 102 6.27 -0.37 -1.35
N ASP A 103 5.95 0.70 -2.07
CA ASP A 103 4.73 0.88 -2.82
C ASP A 103 4.56 -0.20 -3.90
N THR A 104 5.47 -0.23 -4.87
CA THR A 104 5.40 -1.14 -6.03
C THR A 104 5.57 -2.60 -5.62
N LEU A 105 6.47 -2.89 -4.67
CA LEU A 105 6.65 -4.21 -4.06
C LEU A 105 5.41 -4.64 -3.27
N GLY A 106 4.80 -3.72 -2.52
CA GLY A 106 3.56 -3.97 -1.78
C GLY A 106 2.41 -4.32 -2.72
N GLY A 107 2.24 -3.56 -3.82
CA GLY A 107 1.23 -3.86 -4.84
C GLY A 107 1.46 -5.21 -5.51
N ALA A 108 2.70 -5.50 -5.93
CA ALA A 108 3.06 -6.80 -6.54
C ALA A 108 2.84 -7.97 -5.57
N PHE A 109 3.16 -7.79 -4.29
CA PHE A 109 2.93 -8.76 -3.23
C PHE A 109 1.44 -9.08 -3.07
N LEU A 110 0.57 -8.06 -3.04
CA LEU A 110 -0.87 -8.26 -2.93
C LEU A 110 -1.46 -8.94 -4.18
N LEU A 111 -0.96 -8.63 -5.39
CA LEU A 111 -1.32 -9.38 -6.60
C LEU A 111 -0.95 -10.85 -6.48
N ALA A 112 0.28 -11.15 -6.03
CA ALA A 112 0.76 -12.53 -5.88
C ALA A 112 -0.06 -13.31 -4.84
N LEU A 113 -0.56 -12.62 -3.81
CA LEU A 113 -1.49 -13.21 -2.85
C LEU A 113 -2.89 -13.45 -3.43
N GLY A 114 -3.29 -12.73 -4.49
CA GLY A 114 -4.56 -12.91 -5.19
C GLY A 114 -5.56 -11.76 -5.02
N PHE A 115 -5.12 -10.58 -4.56
CA PHE A 115 -5.97 -9.39 -4.51
C PHE A 115 -6.26 -8.85 -5.92
N SER A 116 -7.34 -8.06 -6.04
CA SER A 116 -7.73 -7.46 -7.30
C SER A 116 -6.69 -6.46 -7.82
N ALA A 117 -6.68 -6.25 -9.14
CA ALA A 117 -5.82 -5.26 -9.78
C ALA A 117 -6.02 -3.85 -9.22
N LYS A 118 -7.26 -3.51 -8.80
CA LYS A 118 -7.56 -2.23 -8.16
C LYS A 118 -6.79 -2.06 -6.85
N VAL A 119 -6.90 -3.02 -5.93
CA VAL A 119 -6.20 -2.95 -4.63
C VAL A 119 -4.70 -2.80 -4.84
N ALA A 120 -4.12 -3.67 -5.67
CA ALA A 120 -2.70 -3.65 -5.93
C ALA A 120 -2.22 -2.35 -6.57
N ARG A 121 -2.96 -1.81 -7.55
CA ARG A 121 -2.61 -0.56 -8.22
C ARG A 121 -2.68 0.63 -7.26
N LEU A 122 -3.71 0.70 -6.41
CA LEU A 122 -3.83 1.73 -5.39
C LEU A 122 -2.65 1.69 -4.41
N VAL A 123 -2.31 0.51 -3.90
CA VAL A 123 -1.14 0.30 -3.02
C VAL A 123 0.17 0.70 -3.72
N ALA A 124 0.36 0.30 -4.98
CA ALA A 124 1.55 0.64 -5.76
C ALA A 124 1.69 2.12 -6.12
N SER A 125 0.61 2.91 -5.99
CA SER A 125 0.57 4.28 -6.50
C SER A 125 0.93 5.35 -5.48
N HIS A 126 0.97 5.05 -4.18
CA HIS A 126 0.91 6.12 -3.17
C HIS A 126 2.17 7.03 -3.15
N VAL A 127 3.32 6.56 -3.64
CA VAL A 127 4.49 7.44 -3.89
C VAL A 127 4.30 8.28 -5.15
N GLU A 128 3.83 7.68 -6.25
CA GLU A 128 3.51 8.38 -7.50
C GLU A 128 2.45 9.46 -7.27
N ALA A 129 1.40 9.15 -6.51
CA ALA A 129 0.31 10.05 -6.14
C ALA A 129 0.82 11.28 -5.38
N LYS A 130 1.83 11.12 -4.50
CA LYS A 130 2.48 12.27 -3.84
C LYS A 130 3.11 13.22 -4.87
N ARG A 131 3.83 12.65 -5.83
CA ARG A 131 4.51 13.42 -6.89
C ARG A 131 3.51 14.09 -7.83
N TYR A 132 2.42 13.40 -8.15
CA TYR A 132 1.32 13.94 -8.94
C TYR A 132 0.63 15.10 -8.24
N LEU A 133 0.21 14.92 -6.98
CA LEU A 133 -0.46 15.95 -6.19
C LEU A 133 0.42 17.20 -6.03
N CYS A 134 1.73 17.05 -5.80
CA CYS A 134 2.64 18.18 -5.78
C CYS A 134 2.78 18.91 -7.12
N ALA A 135 2.42 18.28 -8.24
CA ALA A 135 2.45 18.88 -9.56
C ALA A 135 1.14 19.59 -9.92
N VAL A 136 -0.01 19.05 -9.49
CA VAL A 136 -1.35 19.57 -9.87
C VAL A 136 -2.02 20.43 -8.81
N ASP A 137 -1.63 20.32 -7.54
CA ASP A 137 -2.13 21.14 -6.43
C ASP A 137 -0.98 21.93 -5.82
N SER A 138 -0.95 23.24 -6.13
CA SER A 138 0.07 24.17 -5.63
C SER A 138 0.11 24.29 -4.11
N GLY A 139 -0.98 23.95 -3.41
CA GLY A 139 -1.05 23.95 -1.96
C GLY A 139 -0.60 22.64 -1.31
N TYR A 140 -0.51 21.55 -2.07
CA TYR A 140 -0.28 20.21 -1.52
C TYR A 140 1.11 20.06 -0.90
N TYR A 141 2.15 20.62 -1.53
CA TYR A 141 3.52 20.55 -1.02
C TYR A 141 3.65 21.10 0.41
N GLY A 142 2.86 22.13 0.75
CA GLY A 142 2.83 22.73 2.08
C GLY A 142 2.23 21.83 3.16
N LYS A 143 1.42 20.83 2.79
CA LYS A 143 0.76 19.88 3.71
C LYS A 143 1.62 18.68 4.07
N LEU A 144 2.68 18.41 3.30
CA LEU A 144 3.58 17.27 3.56
C LEU A 144 4.29 17.40 4.92
N SER A 145 4.56 16.29 5.60
CA SER A 145 5.49 16.29 6.74
C SER A 145 6.94 16.47 6.26
N ASP A 146 7.87 16.77 7.18
CA ASP A 146 9.29 16.92 6.83
C ASP A 146 9.89 15.63 6.25
N ALA A 147 9.47 14.47 6.75
CA ALA A 147 9.84 13.16 6.22
C ALA A 147 9.28 12.96 4.79
N SER A 148 8.01 13.32 4.56
CA SER A 148 7.39 13.24 3.23
C SER A 148 8.06 14.16 2.20
N ARG A 149 8.49 15.38 2.60
CA ARG A 149 9.25 16.30 1.74
C ARG A 149 10.64 15.77 1.41
N LYS A 150 11.38 15.26 2.40
CA LYS A 150 12.71 14.67 2.18
C LYS A 150 12.63 13.49 1.20
N SER A 151 11.70 12.57 1.41
CA SER A 151 11.52 11.41 0.53
C SER A 151 11.11 11.79 -0.89
N LEU A 152 10.28 12.84 -1.06
CA LEU A 152 9.88 13.35 -2.38
C LEU A 152 11.09 13.74 -3.25
N ALA A 153 12.13 14.33 -2.66
CA ALA A 153 13.35 14.71 -3.38
C ALA A 153 14.10 13.48 -3.92
N TYR A 154 14.18 12.39 -3.13
CA TYR A 154 14.78 11.12 -3.56
C TYR A 154 13.93 10.37 -4.59
N GLN A 155 12.64 10.66 -4.66
CA GLN A 155 11.66 9.99 -5.53
C GLN A 155 11.45 10.71 -6.87
N GLY A 156 12.25 11.75 -7.18
CA GLY A 156 12.20 12.46 -8.46
C GLY A 156 11.35 13.73 -8.49
N GLY A 157 10.84 14.20 -7.34
CA GLY A 157 10.10 15.46 -7.23
C GLY A 157 8.72 15.45 -7.91
N PRO A 158 8.06 16.62 -8.05
CA PRO A 158 6.76 16.72 -8.73
C PRO A 158 6.79 16.21 -10.17
N MET A 159 5.75 15.47 -10.58
CA MET A 159 5.63 14.90 -11.93
C MET A 159 5.60 15.99 -13.03
N ARG A 160 6.06 15.63 -14.24
CA ARG A 160 6.05 16.53 -15.41
C ARG A 160 5.79 15.77 -16.72
N GLY A 161 5.32 16.48 -17.74
CA GLY A 161 5.23 15.96 -19.10
C GLY A 161 4.39 14.69 -19.23
N LYS A 162 4.95 13.65 -19.86
CA LYS A 162 4.25 12.39 -20.13
C LYS A 162 3.82 11.67 -18.85
N GLU A 163 4.69 11.66 -17.84
CA GLU A 163 4.40 11.00 -16.55
C GLU A 163 3.15 11.60 -15.88
N LEU A 164 3.04 12.94 -15.90
CA LEU A 164 1.88 13.64 -15.37
C LEU A 164 0.58 13.27 -16.12
N ALA A 165 0.66 13.20 -17.45
CA ALA A 165 -0.48 12.84 -18.29
C ALA A 165 -0.88 11.37 -18.13
N ASP A 166 0.09 10.46 -18.05
CA ASP A 166 -0.15 9.03 -17.85
C ASP A 166 -0.81 8.76 -16.50
N PHE A 167 -0.30 9.35 -15.42
CA PHE A 167 -0.89 9.19 -14.08
C PHE A 167 -2.29 9.81 -14.01
N GLY A 168 -2.46 11.03 -14.56
CA GLY A 168 -3.75 11.70 -14.61
C GLY A 168 -4.80 11.01 -15.47
N GLY A 169 -4.37 10.15 -16.41
CA GLY A 169 -5.23 9.34 -17.27
C GLY A 169 -5.61 7.98 -16.69
N ASP A 170 -5.05 7.57 -15.55
CA ASP A 170 -5.37 6.29 -14.90
C ASP A 170 -6.83 6.30 -14.40
N PRO A 171 -7.62 5.24 -14.67
CA PRO A 171 -9.03 5.17 -14.26
C PRO A 171 -9.25 5.31 -12.75
N TRP A 172 -8.24 5.01 -11.92
CA TRP A 172 -8.31 5.18 -10.46
C TRP A 172 -7.50 6.37 -9.95
N CYS A 173 -7.05 7.30 -10.81
CA CYS A 173 -6.26 8.47 -10.40
C CYS A 173 -6.90 9.23 -9.22
N GLY A 174 -8.23 9.38 -9.23
CA GLY A 174 -8.97 10.03 -8.14
C GLY A 174 -8.85 9.29 -6.81
N GLU A 175 -9.01 7.97 -6.80
CA GLU A 175 -8.81 7.12 -5.63
C GLU A 175 -7.36 7.10 -5.14
N MET A 176 -6.38 7.05 -6.06
CA MET A 176 -4.96 7.11 -5.70
C MET A 176 -4.62 8.42 -4.99
N CYS A 177 -5.14 9.54 -5.50
CA CYS A 177 -4.96 10.85 -4.89
C CYS A 177 -5.61 10.93 -3.50
N ARG A 178 -6.83 10.42 -3.35
CA ARG A 178 -7.52 10.38 -2.05
C ARG A 178 -6.79 9.49 -1.04
N LEU A 179 -6.34 8.30 -1.46
CA LEU A 179 -5.54 7.41 -0.63
C LEU A 179 -4.29 8.13 -0.13
N ARG A 180 -3.61 8.86 -1.02
CA ARG A 180 -2.42 9.61 -0.63
C ARG A 180 -2.70 10.73 0.38
N VAL A 181 -3.83 11.41 0.25
CA VAL A 181 -4.26 12.42 1.23
C VAL A 181 -4.46 11.76 2.60
N TRP A 182 -5.15 10.61 2.64
CA TRP A 182 -5.36 9.87 3.90
C TRP A 182 -4.05 9.34 4.50
N ASP A 183 -3.10 8.87 3.68
CA ASP A 183 -1.72 8.54 4.11
C ASP A 183 -1.08 9.74 4.81
N ASP A 184 -1.04 10.91 4.17
CA ASP A 184 -0.39 12.08 4.77
C ASP A 184 -1.09 12.56 6.07
N GLU A 185 -2.41 12.37 6.19
CA GLU A 185 -3.21 12.73 7.38
C GLU A 185 -3.15 11.68 8.52
N ALA A 186 -2.81 10.42 8.22
CA ALA A 186 -2.83 9.28 9.15
C ALA A 186 -1.64 9.24 10.12
N LYS A 187 -1.37 10.34 10.83
CA LYS A 187 -0.17 10.54 11.66
C LYS A 187 -0.47 11.04 13.07
N VAL A 188 -1.71 10.85 13.54
CA VAL A 188 -2.16 11.46 14.79
C VAL A 188 -1.80 10.59 15.99
N GLN A 189 -1.01 11.15 16.90
CA GLN A 189 -0.63 10.47 18.15
C GLN A 189 -1.82 10.30 19.10
N GLY A 190 -1.91 9.15 19.77
CA GLY A 190 -2.92 8.90 20.80
C GLY A 190 -4.33 8.60 20.29
N LEU A 191 -4.55 8.66 18.97
CA LEU A 191 -5.75 8.16 18.33
C LEU A 191 -5.71 6.62 18.36
N GLN A 192 -6.22 6.05 19.45
CA GLN A 192 -6.47 4.61 19.54
C GLN A 192 -7.77 4.31 18.79
N SER A 193 -7.67 3.60 17.67
CA SER A 193 -8.81 3.07 16.93
C SER A 193 -9.32 1.80 17.63
N GLU A 194 -9.72 1.91 18.90
CA GLU A 194 -10.38 0.81 19.62
C GLU A 194 -11.87 1.09 19.80
N PRO A 195 -12.76 0.13 19.46
CA PRO A 195 -12.46 -1.15 18.82
C PRO A 195 -11.88 -0.96 17.40
N ARG A 196 -11.19 -1.96 16.84
CA ARG A 196 -10.55 -1.96 15.49
C ARG A 196 -11.44 -2.56 14.39
N PRO A 197 -12.57 -1.95 13.99
CA PRO A 197 -13.43 -2.50 12.94
C PRO A 197 -12.72 -2.59 11.58
N GLU A 198 -11.67 -1.78 11.36
CA GLU A 198 -10.88 -1.77 10.12
C GLU A 198 -10.09 -3.08 9.91
N LEU A 199 -9.71 -3.79 10.99
CA LEU A 199 -9.16 -5.15 10.85
C LEU A 199 -10.23 -6.16 10.38
N GLY A 200 -11.50 -5.91 10.70
CA GLY A 200 -12.63 -6.67 10.18
C GLY A 200 -12.86 -6.48 8.68
N LEU A 201 -12.48 -5.32 8.11
CA LEU A 201 -12.55 -5.05 6.67
C LEU A 201 -11.60 -5.96 5.87
N VAL A 202 -10.37 -6.21 6.34
CA VAL A 202 -9.46 -7.19 5.71
C VAL A 202 -10.07 -8.59 5.72
N ALA A 203 -10.77 -8.94 6.79
CA ALA A 203 -11.45 -10.22 6.91
C ALA A 203 -12.64 -10.36 5.95
N GLY A 204 -13.38 -9.29 5.69
CA GLY A 204 -14.46 -9.28 4.71
C GLY A 204 -13.97 -9.37 3.25
N LEU A 205 -12.98 -8.56 2.88
CA LEU A 205 -12.54 -8.45 1.48
C LEU A 205 -11.68 -9.59 0.96
N ALA A 206 -10.83 -10.19 1.80
CA ALA A 206 -10.06 -11.35 1.37
C ALA A 206 -10.97 -12.52 0.99
N ILE A 207 -12.17 -12.63 1.59
CA ILE A 207 -13.20 -13.62 1.25
C ILE A 207 -13.88 -13.31 -0.10
N VAL A 208 -14.03 -12.02 -0.46
CA VAL A 208 -14.81 -11.58 -1.63
C VAL A 208 -13.95 -11.30 -2.88
N SER A 209 -12.70 -10.86 -2.71
CA SER A 209 -11.83 -10.41 -3.81
C SER A 209 -10.94 -11.48 -4.44
N MET A 210 -10.96 -12.72 -3.92
CA MET A 210 -10.24 -13.83 -4.52
C MET A 210 -11.21 -14.70 -5.35
N PRO A 211 -11.17 -14.63 -6.69
CA PRO A 211 -11.99 -15.52 -7.49
C PRO A 211 -11.63 -16.98 -7.16
N SER A 212 -12.65 -17.83 -7.01
CA SER A 212 -12.47 -19.28 -6.89
C SER A 212 -11.56 -19.73 -8.04
N ARG A 213 -10.49 -20.47 -7.73
CA ARG A 213 -9.47 -20.96 -8.68
C ARG A 213 -10.00 -22.00 -9.69
N GLU A 214 -11.28 -21.96 -10.03
CA GLU A 214 -11.80 -22.72 -11.15
C GLU A 214 -11.68 -21.88 -12.43
N LYS A 215 -10.69 -22.23 -13.26
CA LYS A 215 -10.48 -21.81 -14.66
C LYS A 215 -9.62 -20.56 -14.92
N PHE A 216 -8.37 -20.57 -14.45
CA PHE A 216 -7.29 -19.88 -15.17
C PHE A 216 -6.44 -20.95 -15.87
N ASP A 217 -6.82 -21.28 -17.10
CA ASP A 217 -6.05 -22.16 -17.98
C ASP A 217 -4.98 -21.31 -18.68
N MET A 218 -3.70 -21.54 -18.35
CA MET A 218 -2.55 -20.86 -18.94
C MET A 218 -2.18 -21.35 -20.36
N THR A 219 -3.09 -22.06 -21.05
CA THR A 219 -2.77 -22.69 -22.35
C THR A 219 -3.28 -21.91 -23.58
N THR A 220 -3.86 -20.71 -23.44
CA THR A 220 -4.35 -19.93 -24.60
C THR A 220 -3.69 -18.54 -24.75
N MET A 221 -2.37 -18.51 -24.88
CA MET A 221 -1.66 -17.40 -25.56
C MET A 221 -0.41 -17.91 -26.30
N VAL A 222 -0.60 -18.94 -27.11
CA VAL A 222 0.30 -19.23 -28.24
C VAL A 222 -0.61 -19.51 -29.42
N HIS A 223 -0.34 -18.87 -30.56
CA HIS A 223 -1.10 -18.87 -31.83
C HIS A 223 -2.04 -17.67 -32.01
N ASN A 224 -1.45 -16.53 -32.38
CA ASN A 224 -1.92 -15.84 -33.57
C ASN A 224 -0.78 -15.00 -34.15
N ASP A 225 0.07 -15.67 -34.94
CA ASP A 225 0.89 -15.05 -35.98
C ASP A 225 0.83 -16.01 -37.19
N GLN A 226 -0.14 -15.75 -38.07
CA GLN A 226 -0.08 -15.99 -39.52
C GLN A 226 -0.91 -14.93 -40.23
#